data_AF-V6LVL5-F1
#
_entry.id   AF-V6LVL5-F1
#
_cell.length_a   1.000
_cell.length_b   1.000
_cell.length_c   1.000
_cell.angle_alpha   90.00
_cell.angle_beta   90.00
_cell.angle_gamma   90.00
#
_symmetry.space_group_name_H-M   'P 1'
#
loop_
_entity.id
_entity.type
_entity.pdbx_description
1 polymer ?
#
loop_
_entity_poly.entity_id
_entity_poly.type
_entity_poly.pdbx_seq_one_letter_code
_entity_poly.pdbx_strand_id
1 'polypeptide(L)'
;MPPKHFVHPRSREAEYTFARKNRDIRVRDQSLAHRSNKRQPIIGLYKFLQDKCLLNKDKHEYHEQDIVKMTTEYILSSYTNLQQLKSNIANQSKQLAFSSAVQMFNQGQFDVPDITDKYVTVKLLLWDGQSSSASGLKTIKIKGNIKIE
;
A
#
# COMPACT_ATOMS: atom_id res chain seq x y z
N MET A 1 12.09 -27.36 -38.57
CA MET A 1 11.48 -27.28 -37.23
C MET A 1 12.25 -28.22 -36.32
N PRO A 2 12.75 -27.76 -35.15
CA PRO A 2 13.41 -28.67 -34.21
C PRO A 2 12.42 -29.74 -33.72
N PRO A 3 12.84 -31.00 -33.54
CA PRO A 3 11.96 -32.09 -33.13
C PRO A 3 11.39 -31.82 -31.74
N LYS A 4 10.07 -32.00 -31.58
CA LYS A 4 9.41 -31.90 -30.27
C LYS A 4 9.95 -33.02 -29.38
N HIS A 5 10.71 -32.66 -28.35
CA HIS A 5 11.19 -33.61 -27.35
C HIS A 5 9.99 -34.11 -26.54
N PHE A 6 9.63 -35.39 -26.69
CA PHE A 6 8.56 -36.01 -25.94
C PHE A 6 9.10 -36.47 -24.59
N VAL A 7 8.70 -35.76 -23.54
CA VAL A 7 9.03 -36.13 -22.15
C VAL A 7 7.85 -36.91 -21.58
N HIS A 8 8.09 -38.16 -21.19
CA HIS A 8 7.04 -39.01 -20.63
C HIS A 8 6.53 -38.43 -19.30
N PRO A 9 5.20 -38.41 -19.02
CA PRO A 9 4.65 -37.75 -17.84
C PRO A 9 5.15 -38.29 -16.49
N ARG A 10 5.58 -39.56 -16.46
CA ARG A 10 6.16 -40.23 -15.28
C ARG A 10 7.70 -40.23 -15.25
N SER A 11 8.35 -39.50 -16.15
CA SER A 11 9.81 -39.41 -16.16
C SER A 11 10.28 -38.47 -15.06
N ARG A 12 11.51 -38.69 -14.55
CA ARG A 12 12.17 -37.75 -13.65
C ARG A 12 12.24 -36.34 -14.24
N GLU A 13 12.40 -36.22 -15.55
CA GLU A 13 12.41 -34.92 -16.23
C GLU A 13 11.05 -34.19 -16.17
N ALA A 14 9.93 -34.93 -16.26
CA ALA A 14 8.59 -34.39 -16.01
C ALA A 14 8.41 -33.95 -14.54
N GLU A 15 8.93 -34.71 -13.57
CA GLU A 15 8.89 -34.34 -12.16
C GLU A 15 9.71 -33.08 -11.87
N TYR A 16 10.93 -32.98 -12.41
CA TYR A 16 11.79 -31.80 -12.26
C TYR A 16 11.17 -30.55 -12.89
N THR A 17 10.57 -30.66 -14.07
CA THR A 17 9.89 -29.54 -14.73
C THR A 17 8.64 -29.10 -13.97
N PHE A 18 7.85 -30.03 -13.44
CA PHE A 18 6.70 -29.72 -12.60
C PHE A 18 7.10 -29.06 -11.27
N ALA A 19 8.13 -29.58 -10.61
CA ALA A 19 8.68 -29.00 -9.38
C ALA A 19 9.23 -27.58 -9.61
N ARG A 20 9.94 -27.36 -10.73
CA ARG A 20 10.42 -26.03 -11.14
C ARG A 20 9.25 -25.07 -11.39
N LYS A 21 8.24 -25.51 -12.15
CA LYS A 21 7.04 -24.69 -12.42
C LYS A 21 6.29 -24.32 -11.15
N ASN A 22 6.14 -25.25 -10.19
CA ASN A 22 5.52 -24.97 -8.89
C ASN A 22 6.36 -24.04 -8.01
N ARG A 23 7.69 -24.08 -8.12
CA ARG A 23 8.57 -23.10 -7.47
C ARG A 23 8.38 -21.72 -8.09
N ASP A 24 8.35 -21.63 -9.42
CA ASP A 24 8.17 -20.36 -10.14
C ASP A 24 6.79 -19.73 -9.86
N ILE A 25 5.73 -20.56 -9.78
CA ILE A 25 4.40 -20.13 -9.35
C ILE A 25 4.45 -19.56 -7.92
N ARG A 26 5.05 -20.29 -6.97
CA ARG A 26 5.18 -19.81 -5.58
C ARG A 26 5.95 -18.49 -5.48
N VAL A 27 7.07 -18.36 -6.19
CA VAL A 27 7.87 -17.12 -6.21
C VAL A 27 7.07 -15.97 -6.82
N ARG A 28 6.36 -16.23 -7.92
CA ARG A 28 5.49 -15.24 -8.57
C ARG A 28 4.36 -14.80 -7.64
N ASP A 29 3.67 -15.74 -7.00
CA ASP A 29 2.56 -15.45 -6.10
C ASP A 29 3.02 -14.67 -4.87
N GLN A 30 4.19 -15.01 -4.30
CA GLN A 30 4.82 -14.22 -3.25
C GLN A 30 5.15 -12.80 -3.71
N SER A 31 5.67 -12.65 -4.94
CA SER A 31 5.98 -11.33 -5.51
C SER A 31 4.71 -10.49 -5.75
N LEU A 32 3.63 -11.13 -6.20
CA LEU A 32 2.33 -10.51 -6.42
C LEU A 32 1.70 -10.10 -5.09
N ALA A 33 1.71 -10.97 -4.09
CA ALA A 33 1.23 -10.66 -2.74
C ALA A 33 2.01 -9.50 -2.11
N HIS A 34 3.34 -9.44 -2.29
CA HIS A 34 4.16 -8.31 -1.82
C HIS A 34 3.81 -7.01 -2.56
N ARG A 35 3.53 -7.06 -3.86
CA ARG A 35 3.14 -5.88 -4.65
C ARG A 35 1.72 -5.41 -4.33
N SER A 36 0.77 -6.31 -4.11
CA SER A 36 -0.64 -5.94 -3.84
C SER A 36 -0.88 -5.56 -2.39
N ASN A 37 -0.43 -6.35 -1.42
CA ASN A 37 -0.88 -6.20 -0.03
C ASN A 37 -0.05 -5.21 0.78
N LYS A 38 1.27 -5.09 0.51
CA LYS A 38 2.15 -4.20 1.28
C LYS A 38 2.34 -2.82 0.64
N ARG A 39 2.29 -2.69 -0.69
CA ARG A 39 2.67 -1.46 -1.39
C ARG A 39 1.50 -0.56 -1.78
N GLN A 40 0.35 -1.12 -2.16
CA GLN A 40 -0.79 -0.31 -2.62
C GLN A 40 -1.44 0.57 -1.55
N PRO A 41 -1.59 0.14 -0.28
CA PRO A 41 -2.17 1.01 0.76
C PRO A 41 -1.31 2.26 1.02
N ILE A 42 0.01 2.09 0.98
CA ILE A 42 0.99 3.15 1.19
C ILE A 42 0.93 4.17 0.04
N ILE A 43 0.85 3.69 -1.22
CA ILE A 43 0.70 4.55 -2.40
C ILE A 43 -0.56 5.41 -2.31
N GLY A 44 -1.68 4.83 -1.88
CA GLY A 44 -2.95 5.55 -1.76
C GLY A 44 -2.86 6.73 -0.78
N LEU A 45 -2.28 6.50 0.39
CA LEU A 45 -2.05 7.55 1.39
C LEU A 45 -1.11 8.65 0.84
N TYR A 46 -0.01 8.25 0.20
CA TYR A 46 0.99 9.20 -0.29
C TYR A 46 0.39 10.07 -1.39
N LYS A 47 -0.42 9.47 -2.26
CA LYS A 47 -1.12 10.20 -3.31
C LYS A 47 -2.13 11.19 -2.73
N PHE A 48 -2.90 10.77 -1.73
CA PHE A 48 -3.83 11.65 -1.03
C PHE A 48 -3.12 12.85 -0.39
N LEU A 49 -1.98 12.62 0.28
CA LEU A 49 -1.17 13.68 0.86
C LEU A 49 -0.59 14.61 -0.21
N GLN A 50 -0.08 14.06 -1.31
CA GLN A 50 0.40 14.84 -2.45
C GLN A 50 -0.70 15.77 -2.98
N ASP A 51 -1.91 15.25 -3.18
CA ASP A 51 -3.04 16.03 -3.70
C ASP A 51 -3.46 17.13 -2.70
N LYS A 52 -3.47 16.84 -1.40
CA LYS A 52 -3.74 17.85 -0.34
C LYS A 52 -2.66 18.93 -0.26
N CYS A 53 -1.39 18.57 -0.49
CA CYS A 53 -0.30 19.54 -0.55
C CYS A 53 -0.42 20.41 -1.81
N LEU A 54 -0.77 19.81 -2.95
CA LEU A 54 -1.01 20.53 -4.21
C LEU A 54 -2.22 21.47 -4.17
N LEU A 55 -3.23 21.19 -3.35
CA LEU A 55 -4.37 22.09 -3.13
C LEU A 55 -3.99 23.29 -2.25
N ASN A 56 -3.03 23.11 -1.34
CA ASN A 56 -2.59 24.13 -0.37
C ASN A 56 -1.21 24.69 -0.74
N LYS A 57 -1.00 25.10 -2.00
CA LYS A 57 0.33 25.55 -2.48
C LYS A 57 0.90 26.75 -1.74
N ASP A 58 0.03 27.56 -1.16
CA ASP A 58 0.39 28.77 -0.42
C ASP A 58 0.84 28.48 1.03
N LYS A 59 0.65 27.24 1.50
CA LYS A 59 1.06 26.85 2.85
C LYS A 59 2.56 26.54 2.86
N HIS A 60 3.33 27.39 3.55
CA HIS A 60 4.79 27.28 3.57
C HIS A 60 5.33 26.22 4.52
N GLU A 61 4.56 25.84 5.55
CA GLU A 61 4.99 24.88 6.59
C GLU A 61 3.82 24.02 7.04
N TYR A 62 4.08 22.73 7.24
CA TYR A 62 3.14 21.77 7.81
C TYR A 62 3.59 21.38 9.21
N HIS A 63 2.64 21.31 10.14
CA HIS A 63 2.87 20.81 11.48
C HIS A 63 2.38 19.38 11.62
N GLU A 64 2.84 18.68 12.66
CA GLU A 64 2.40 17.31 12.96
C GLU A 64 0.87 17.18 13.05
N GLN A 65 0.19 18.20 13.59
CA GLN A 65 -1.28 18.25 13.66
C GLN A 65 -1.95 18.21 12.28
N ASP A 66 -1.33 18.83 11.27
CA ASP A 66 -1.83 18.79 9.89
C ASP A 66 -1.72 17.38 9.31
N ILE A 67 -0.62 16.68 9.62
CA ILE A 67 -0.40 15.29 9.19
C ILE A 67 -1.44 14.38 9.82
N VAL A 68 -1.68 14.52 11.12
CA VAL A 68 -2.71 13.76 11.85
C VAL A 68 -4.08 14.02 11.25
N LYS A 69 -4.43 15.28 10.97
CA LYS A 69 -5.71 15.66 10.37
C LYS A 69 -5.88 15.05 8.97
N MET A 70 -4.91 15.22 8.08
CA MET A 70 -4.96 14.68 6.72
C MET A 70 -5.01 13.14 6.72
N THR A 71 -4.25 12.50 7.60
CA THR A 71 -4.27 11.04 7.72
C THR A 71 -5.62 10.55 8.24
N THR A 72 -6.22 11.27 9.18
CA THR A 72 -7.57 10.98 9.67
C THR A 72 -8.60 11.09 8.55
N GLU A 73 -8.54 12.16 7.74
CA GLU A 73 -9.40 12.34 6.56
C GLU A 73 -9.24 11.18 5.56
N TYR A 74 -8.00 10.73 5.30
CA TYR A 74 -7.75 9.61 4.42
C TYR A 74 -8.37 8.30 4.93
N ILE A 75 -8.17 7.98 6.21
CA ILE A 75 -8.72 6.78 6.84
C ILE A 75 -10.25 6.82 6.76
N LEU A 76 -10.89 7.93 7.14
CA LEU A 76 -12.34 8.09 7.07
C LEU A 76 -12.89 8.01 5.63
N SER A 77 -12.21 8.60 4.65
CA SER A 77 -12.62 8.51 3.23
C SER A 77 -12.55 7.07 2.71
N SER A 78 -11.59 6.28 3.21
CA SER A 78 -11.50 4.86 2.90
C SER A 78 -12.67 4.09 3.50
N TYR A 79 -13.12 4.45 4.71
CA TYR A 79 -14.28 3.86 5.36
C TYR A 79 -15.59 4.09 4.63
N THR A 80 -15.88 5.33 4.23
CA THR A 80 -17.13 5.67 3.53
C THR A 80 -17.23 4.95 2.19
N ASN A 81 -16.12 4.87 1.46
CA ASN A 81 -16.03 4.09 0.23
C ASN A 81 -16.28 2.58 0.47
N LEU A 82 -15.82 2.04 1.60
CA LEU A 82 -16.08 0.64 1.96
C LEU A 82 -17.55 0.38 2.33
N GLN A 83 -18.20 1.30 3.03
CA GLN A 83 -19.62 1.17 3.38
C GLN A 83 -20.52 1.19 2.13
N GLN A 84 -20.19 2.02 1.13
CA GLN A 84 -20.95 2.11 -0.12
C GLN A 84 -20.88 0.82 -0.97
N LEU A 85 -19.83 0.01 -0.83
CA LEU A 85 -19.54 -1.10 -1.72
C LEU A 85 -20.24 -2.44 -1.41
N LYS A 86 -21.18 -2.51 -0.45
CA LYS A 86 -22.02 -3.69 -0.06
C LYS A 86 -21.34 -5.09 -0.07
N SER A 87 -21.13 -5.64 1.13
CA SER A 87 -21.00 -7.07 1.52
C SER A 87 -20.56 -8.17 0.53
N ASN A 88 -19.59 -7.94 -0.36
CA ASN A 88 -18.87 -9.04 -1.01
C ASN A 88 -17.72 -9.55 -0.12
N ILE A 89 -17.27 -10.79 -0.29
CA ILE A 89 -16.11 -11.36 0.44
C ILE A 89 -14.86 -10.49 0.26
N ALA A 90 -14.69 -9.86 -0.91
CA ALA A 90 -13.64 -8.88 -1.19
C ALA A 90 -13.75 -7.60 -0.34
N ASN A 91 -14.91 -7.30 0.25
CA ASN A 91 -15.10 -6.15 1.15
C ASN A 91 -14.78 -6.51 2.60
N GLN A 92 -14.94 -7.78 3.02
CA GLN A 92 -14.55 -8.22 4.37
C GLN A 92 -13.04 -8.10 4.57
N SER A 93 -12.23 -8.50 3.59
CA SER A 93 -10.77 -8.34 3.67
C SER A 93 -10.35 -6.88 3.74
N LYS A 94 -11.04 -5.99 3.01
CA LYS A 94 -10.81 -4.55 3.07
C LYS A 94 -11.27 -3.93 4.41
N GLN A 95 -12.37 -4.41 4.98
CA GLN A 95 -12.83 -4.00 6.31
C GLN A 95 -11.83 -4.39 7.41
N LEU A 96 -11.26 -5.60 7.34
CA LEU A 96 -10.21 -6.04 8.26
C LEU A 96 -8.92 -5.23 8.09
N ALA A 97 -8.53 -4.91 6.84
CA ALA A 97 -7.39 -4.03 6.58
C ALA A 97 -7.62 -2.61 7.15
N PHE A 98 -8.85 -2.09 7.04
CA PHE A 98 -9.25 -0.81 7.58
C PHE A 98 -9.23 -0.79 9.12
N SER A 99 -9.83 -1.79 9.78
CA SER A 99 -9.81 -1.87 11.25
C SER A 99 -8.38 -1.98 11.79
N SER A 100 -7.53 -2.75 11.11
CA SER A 100 -6.10 -2.84 11.41
C SER A 100 -5.41 -1.48 11.26
N ALA A 101 -5.69 -0.73 10.19
CA ALA A 101 -5.10 0.60 9.98
C ALA A 101 -5.51 1.59 11.09
N VAL A 102 -6.78 1.58 11.49
CA VAL A 102 -7.31 2.41 12.58
C VAL A 102 -6.64 2.05 13.91
N GLN A 103 -6.51 0.75 14.20
CA GLN A 103 -5.83 0.29 15.40
C GLN A 103 -4.37 0.73 15.43
N MET A 104 -3.64 0.56 14.31
CA MET A 104 -2.25 1.02 14.19
C MET A 104 -2.13 2.54 14.38
N PHE A 105 -3.05 3.32 13.82
CA PHE A 105 -3.09 4.78 13.97
C PHE A 105 -3.36 5.22 15.41
N ASN A 106 -4.30 4.56 16.09
CA ASN A 106 -4.61 4.82 17.50
C ASN A 106 -3.45 4.42 18.44
N GLN A 107 -2.69 3.37 18.08
CA GLN A 107 -1.52 2.90 18.82
C GLN A 107 -0.23 3.68 18.51
N GLY A 108 -0.24 4.61 17.54
CA GLY A 108 0.96 5.35 17.15
C GLY A 108 1.97 4.51 16.35
N GLN A 109 1.50 3.46 15.66
CA GLN A 109 2.31 2.56 14.83
C GLN A 109 2.10 2.79 13.33
N PHE A 110 1.41 3.86 12.96
CA PHE A 110 1.06 4.15 11.57
C PHE A 110 2.12 5.04 10.92
N ASP A 111 2.79 4.52 9.89
CA ASP A 111 3.88 5.19 9.20
C ASP A 111 3.36 6.12 8.09
N VAL A 112 3.76 7.39 8.12
CA VAL A 112 3.32 8.43 7.19
C VAL A 112 4.52 9.27 6.73
N PRO A 113 4.57 9.79 5.49
CA PRO A 113 5.62 10.72 5.06
C PRO A 113 5.71 11.92 5.98
N ASP A 114 6.94 12.26 6.37
CA ASP A 114 7.23 13.41 7.22
C ASP A 114 7.14 14.73 6.45
N ILE A 115 5.92 15.19 6.15
CA ILE A 115 5.72 16.45 5.40
C ILE A 115 6.04 17.72 6.23
N THR A 116 6.43 17.57 7.51
CA THR A 116 7.02 18.69 8.26
C THR A 116 8.40 19.06 7.73
N ASP A 117 9.10 18.07 7.15
CA ASP A 117 10.37 18.29 6.45
C ASP A 117 10.11 18.78 5.02
N LYS A 118 10.57 20.00 4.73
CA LYS A 118 10.46 20.63 3.40
C LYS A 118 11.04 19.74 2.30
N TYR A 119 12.10 19.00 2.56
CA TYR A 119 12.72 18.11 1.57
C TYR A 119 11.80 16.93 1.22
N VAL A 120 11.16 16.34 2.23
CA VAL A 120 10.21 15.24 2.06
C VAL A 120 8.96 15.76 1.33
N THR A 121 8.48 16.95 1.67
CA THR A 121 7.34 17.58 1.01
C THR A 121 7.61 17.85 -0.47
N VAL A 122 8.77 18.41 -0.82
CA VAL A 122 9.17 18.60 -2.23
C VAL A 122 9.27 17.27 -2.96
N LYS A 123 9.90 16.25 -2.35
CA LYS A 123 9.96 14.91 -2.94
C LYS A 123 8.58 14.29 -3.14
N LEU A 124 7.66 14.48 -2.19
CA LEU A 124 6.29 14.00 -2.29
C LEU A 124 5.53 14.71 -3.41
N LEU A 125 5.72 16.03 -3.56
CA LEU A 125 5.12 16.81 -4.65
C LEU A 125 5.63 16.38 -6.03
N LEU A 126 6.93 16.08 -6.15
CA LEU A 126 7.56 15.60 -7.38
C LEU A 126 7.41 14.09 -7.61
N TRP A 127 6.76 13.38 -6.70
CA TRP A 127 6.63 11.93 -6.79
C TRP A 127 5.73 11.51 -7.96
N ASP A 128 6.21 10.53 -8.72
CA ASP A 128 5.60 10.03 -9.96
C ASP A 128 4.48 9.00 -9.74
N GLY A 129 4.11 8.75 -8.48
CA GLY A 129 3.08 7.78 -8.11
C GLY A 129 3.56 6.33 -8.11
N GLN A 130 4.85 6.06 -8.35
CA GLN A 130 5.36 4.68 -8.37
C GLN A 130 5.79 4.18 -6.98
N SER A 131 5.52 2.90 -6.71
CA SER A 131 5.87 2.27 -5.43
C SER A 131 7.38 2.20 -5.15
N SER A 132 8.20 2.15 -6.20
CA SER A 132 9.66 2.10 -6.11
C SER A 132 10.23 3.41 -5.59
N SER A 133 9.75 4.54 -6.10
CA SER A 133 10.15 5.90 -5.72
C SER A 133 9.60 6.31 -4.35
N ALA A 134 8.46 5.74 -3.92
CA ALA A 134 7.89 6.00 -2.59
C ALA A 134 8.80 5.58 -1.42
N SER A 135 9.65 4.56 -1.62
CA SER A 135 10.59 4.07 -0.59
C SER A 135 11.69 5.07 -0.19
N GLY A 136 11.91 6.12 -1.00
CA GLY A 136 12.89 7.18 -0.74
C GLY A 136 12.37 8.35 0.10
N LEU A 137 11.12 8.29 0.57
CA LEU A 137 10.52 9.28 1.46
C LEU A 137 10.74 8.89 2.91
N LYS A 138 11.24 9.83 3.72
CA LYS A 138 11.35 9.65 5.16
C LYS A 138 9.94 9.57 5.76
N THR A 139 9.69 8.57 6.58
CA THR A 139 8.43 8.39 7.30
C THR A 139 8.59 8.65 8.79
N ILE A 140 7.51 9.11 9.41
CA ILE A 140 7.34 9.25 10.85
C ILE A 140 6.15 8.41 11.30
N LYS A 141 6.19 8.02 12.58
CA LYS A 141 5.06 7.38 13.24
C LYS A 141 4.18 8.44 13.87
N ILE A 142 2.91 8.43 13.50
CA ILE A 142 1.95 9.37 14.05
C ILE A 142 0.88 8.64 14.85
N LYS A 143 0.40 9.31 15.89
CA LYS A 143 -0.70 8.85 16.73
C LYS A 143 -1.89 9.78 16.56
N GLY A 144 -3.05 9.21 16.27
CA GLY A 144 -4.31 9.92 16.32
C GLY A 144 -5.35 9.17 17.14
N ASN A 145 -6.59 9.60 17.05
CA ASN A 145 -7.71 8.95 17.73
C ASN A 145 -8.92 8.94 16.79
N ILE A 146 -9.21 7.78 16.22
CA ILE A 146 -10.41 7.54 15.44
C ILE A 146 -11.29 6.57 16.23
N LYS A 147 -12.48 7.05 16.59
CA LYS A 147 -13.56 6.21 17.12
C LYS A 147 -14.54 5.96 15.98
N ILE A 148 -14.74 4.70 15.64
CA ILE A 148 -15.77 4.29 14.68
C ILE A 148 -16.91 3.75 15.54
N GLU A 149 -18.05 4.43 15.49
CA GLU A 149 -19.32 3.97 16.06
C GLU A 149 -20.04 3.04 15.10
#